data_AF-A0A7J8J194-F1
#
_entry.id   AF-A0A7J8J194-F1
#
_cell.length_a   1.000
_cell.length_b   1.000
_cell.length_c   1.000
_cell.angle_alpha   90.00
_cell.angle_beta   90.00
_cell.angle_gamma   90.00
#
_symmetry.space_group_name_H-M   'P 1'
#
loop_
_entity.id
_entity.type
_entity.pdbx_description
1 polymer ?
#
loop_
_entity_poly.entity_id
_entity_poly.type
_entity_poly.pdbx_seq_one_letter_code
_entity_poly.pdbx_strand_id
1 'polypeptide(L)'
;MEALREPLPATLRITGYKSHAKEILHCLKSKYFKELEDLEVDGQKVEVPQPLSWYPEELAWHTNLSRKILRKSPQLEKFHQFLVSETESGNISRQEAVSMIPPLLLNAHPHHKILDMCAAPGSKTTQLIEMLHADMNVPFPEGFVIANDVDNKRCYLLVHQAKRLSSPCIMVVNHDASCIPRLMIDVNGRKEVLFYDRILCDVPCSGDGTMRKNIDVWKKWTTLNSLQLHGLQLRIATRGAEQLVEGGRMVYSTCSLNPIEDEAVIASLLEKSEGALELADVSSELPGLKWMPGLTQWKVMTKDGQWFAEWDEVPHSRHTQIRPTMFPPKDSEKLQAMHLERCLRILPHHQNTGGFFVAVLVKKSSMPWNKRPPKLQGESAKPRDSVQSNPAGPMVEKAEGPAELERKLVTGIGDAEIIERTEDLENNGNKKDGVCGPPPSKKMKLFGFKEDPFVFIPEDAASMGSDSAGAALPR
;
A
#
# COMPACT_ATOMS: atom_id res chain seq x y z
N MET A 1 -20.85 -1.24 -19.81
CA MET A 1 -21.07 -2.38 -18.88
C MET A 1 -20.39 -3.65 -19.34
N GLU A 2 -20.39 -4.00 -20.64
CA GLU A 2 -19.90 -5.28 -21.16
C GLU A 2 -18.48 -5.64 -20.68
N ALA A 3 -17.52 -4.74 -20.83
CA ALA A 3 -16.14 -4.95 -20.37
C ALA A 3 -16.01 -5.28 -18.86
N LEU A 4 -17.00 -4.97 -18.01
CA LEU A 4 -16.97 -5.38 -16.60
C LEU A 4 -17.35 -6.86 -16.38
N ARG A 5 -18.00 -7.50 -17.35
CA ARG A 5 -18.39 -8.92 -17.32
C ARG A 5 -17.26 -9.84 -17.81
N GLU A 6 -16.29 -9.30 -18.53
CA GLU A 6 -15.16 -10.03 -19.09
C GLU A 6 -14.01 -10.10 -18.08
N PRO A 7 -13.31 -11.25 -17.95
CA PRO A 7 -12.12 -11.34 -17.11
C PRO A 7 -11.00 -10.42 -17.61
N LEU A 8 -10.09 -10.00 -16.73
CA LEU A 8 -8.91 -9.24 -17.16
C LEU A 8 -7.95 -10.11 -18.01
N PRO A 9 -7.29 -9.52 -19.03
CA PRO A 9 -6.16 -10.16 -19.70
C PRO A 9 -5.02 -10.40 -18.71
N ALA A 10 -4.34 -11.53 -18.82
CA ALA A 10 -3.14 -11.81 -18.05
C ALA A 10 -2.03 -10.83 -18.50
N THR A 11 -1.46 -10.10 -17.56
CA THR A 11 -0.41 -9.10 -17.83
C THR A 11 0.93 -9.57 -17.26
N LEU A 12 2.00 -9.40 -18.02
CA LEU A 12 3.38 -9.72 -17.64
C LEU A 12 4.30 -8.52 -17.91
N ARG A 13 5.27 -8.31 -17.02
CA ARG A 13 6.24 -7.21 -17.06
C ARG A 13 7.63 -7.82 -17.04
N ILE A 14 8.49 -7.45 -17.98
CA ILE A 14 9.91 -7.83 -17.99
C ILE A 14 10.61 -6.94 -16.96
N THR A 15 11.46 -7.54 -16.14
CA THR A 15 12.10 -6.92 -14.97
C THR A 15 13.60 -7.15 -14.98
N GLY A 16 14.33 -6.38 -14.16
CA GLY A 16 15.79 -6.47 -14.04
C GLY A 16 16.56 -5.51 -14.96
N TYR A 17 17.87 -5.75 -15.08
CA TYR A 17 18.82 -4.84 -15.72
C TYR A 17 18.58 -4.63 -17.23
N LYS A 18 18.88 -3.43 -17.73
CA LYS A 18 18.54 -2.98 -19.11
C LYS A 18 19.11 -3.84 -20.24
N SER A 19 20.24 -4.52 -20.05
CA SER A 19 20.78 -5.51 -21.01
C SER A 19 19.94 -6.79 -20.98
N HIS A 20 19.84 -7.40 -19.81
CA HIS A 20 19.13 -8.67 -19.59
C HIS A 20 17.64 -8.59 -19.99
N ALA A 21 16.97 -7.49 -19.65
CA ALA A 21 15.59 -7.23 -20.06
C ALA A 21 15.42 -7.21 -21.61
N LYS A 22 16.42 -6.74 -22.36
CA LYS A 22 16.42 -6.73 -23.82
C LYS A 22 16.71 -8.11 -24.41
N GLU A 23 17.53 -8.92 -23.76
CA GLU A 23 17.75 -10.33 -24.13
C GLU A 23 16.49 -11.17 -23.89
N ILE A 24 15.79 -10.97 -22.77
CA ILE A 24 14.48 -11.60 -22.49
C ILE A 24 13.43 -11.16 -23.53
N LEU A 25 13.31 -9.86 -23.79
CA LEU A 25 12.38 -9.32 -24.80
C LEU A 25 12.68 -9.86 -26.20
N HIS A 26 13.97 -9.96 -26.56
CA HIS A 26 14.38 -10.59 -27.81
C HIS A 26 13.96 -12.06 -27.86
N CYS A 27 14.24 -12.85 -26.81
CA CYS A 27 13.89 -14.27 -26.74
C CYS A 27 12.36 -14.50 -26.82
N LEU A 28 11.57 -13.67 -26.12
CA LEU A 28 10.11 -13.67 -26.21
C LEU A 28 9.63 -13.44 -27.65
N LYS A 29 10.10 -12.37 -28.30
CA LYS A 29 9.71 -12.01 -29.67
C LYS A 29 10.21 -12.98 -30.74
N SER A 30 11.49 -13.39 -30.68
CA SER A 30 12.14 -14.12 -31.77
C SER A 30 11.84 -15.61 -31.79
N LYS A 31 11.50 -16.18 -30.64
CA LYS A 31 11.19 -17.60 -30.45
C LYS A 31 9.74 -17.81 -30.04
N TYR A 32 9.38 -17.43 -28.80
CA TYR A 32 8.10 -17.84 -28.21
C TYR A 32 6.88 -17.26 -28.91
N PHE A 33 6.90 -15.97 -29.28
CA PHE A 33 5.74 -15.36 -29.95
C PHE A 33 5.56 -15.90 -31.38
N LYS A 34 6.65 -16.17 -32.12
CA LYS A 34 6.58 -16.86 -33.42
C LYS A 34 6.11 -18.31 -33.32
N GLU A 35 6.49 -19.04 -32.28
CA GLU A 35 5.94 -20.38 -31.99
C GLU A 35 4.41 -20.35 -31.67
N LEU A 36 3.82 -19.16 -31.44
CA LEU A 36 2.38 -18.96 -31.23
C LEU A 36 1.66 -18.36 -32.46
N GLU A 37 2.37 -17.67 -33.36
CA GLU A 37 1.79 -16.98 -34.53
C GLU A 37 0.98 -17.90 -35.45
N ASP A 38 1.34 -19.19 -35.54
CA ASP A 38 0.63 -20.19 -36.35
C ASP A 38 0.01 -21.34 -35.51
N LEU A 39 -0.12 -21.15 -34.20
CA LEU A 39 -0.68 -22.18 -33.31
C LEU A 39 -2.20 -22.12 -33.23
N GLU A 40 -2.87 -23.23 -33.53
CA GLU A 40 -4.30 -23.44 -33.26
C GLU A 40 -4.49 -24.46 -32.14
N VAL A 41 -5.47 -24.20 -31.27
CA VAL A 41 -5.88 -25.08 -30.16
C VAL A 41 -7.40 -25.17 -30.15
N ASP A 42 -7.95 -26.39 -30.11
CA ASP A 42 -9.40 -26.67 -30.16
C ASP A 42 -10.14 -26.00 -31.36
N GLY A 43 -9.46 -25.77 -32.48
CA GLY A 43 -10.02 -25.08 -33.65
C GLY A 43 -10.10 -23.55 -33.52
N GLN A 44 -9.41 -22.96 -32.53
CA GLN A 44 -9.24 -21.52 -32.38
C GLN A 44 -7.75 -21.15 -32.51
N LYS A 45 -7.45 -20.12 -33.31
CA LYS A 45 -6.10 -19.56 -33.42
C LYS A 45 -5.71 -18.88 -32.11
N VAL A 46 -4.51 -19.16 -31.63
CA VAL A 46 -3.97 -18.59 -30.38
C VAL A 46 -3.64 -17.12 -30.58
N GLU A 47 -4.15 -16.28 -29.68
CA GLU A 47 -3.81 -14.85 -29.66
C GLU A 47 -2.41 -14.64 -29.04
N VAL A 48 -1.48 -14.21 -29.89
CA VAL A 48 -0.11 -13.85 -29.51
C VAL A 48 -0.15 -12.67 -28.51
N PRO A 49 0.62 -12.70 -27.41
CA PRO A 49 0.70 -11.57 -26.48
C PRO A 49 0.98 -10.24 -27.18
N GLN A 50 0.33 -9.17 -26.74
CA GLN A 50 0.44 -7.82 -27.31
C GLN A 50 1.15 -6.87 -26.34
N PRO A 51 1.94 -5.88 -26.83
CA PRO A 51 2.63 -4.93 -25.97
C PRO A 51 1.62 -3.92 -25.39
N LEU A 52 1.80 -3.55 -24.11
CA LEU A 52 1.11 -2.40 -23.54
C LEU A 52 1.72 -1.14 -24.15
N SER A 53 1.02 -0.55 -25.12
CA SER A 53 1.51 0.56 -25.97
C SER A 53 2.00 1.82 -25.24
N TRP A 54 1.65 1.98 -23.96
CA TRP A 54 2.08 3.08 -23.09
C TRP A 54 3.18 2.70 -22.09
N TYR A 55 3.57 1.42 -22.00
CA TYR A 55 4.66 1.00 -21.11
C TYR A 55 6.02 1.16 -21.82
N PRO A 56 7.01 1.86 -21.23
CA PRO A 56 8.29 2.14 -21.87
C PRO A 56 9.07 0.91 -22.36
N GLU A 57 9.83 1.10 -23.45
CA GLU A 57 10.74 0.11 -24.07
C GLU A 57 10.07 -1.25 -24.43
N GLU A 58 8.74 -1.29 -24.59
CA GLU A 58 7.94 -2.52 -24.77
C GLU A 58 8.17 -3.58 -23.65
N LEU A 59 8.46 -3.15 -22.42
CA LEU A 59 8.77 -4.07 -21.32
C LEU A 59 7.54 -4.62 -20.58
N ALA A 60 6.31 -4.35 -21.04
CA ALA A 60 5.10 -4.97 -20.49
C ALA A 60 4.12 -5.40 -21.59
N TRP A 61 3.49 -6.56 -21.38
CA TRP A 61 2.69 -7.27 -22.38
C TRP A 61 1.40 -7.82 -21.74
N HIS A 62 0.33 -7.92 -22.51
CA HIS A 62 -0.93 -8.54 -22.11
C HIS A 62 -1.33 -9.69 -23.05
N THR A 63 -2.05 -10.68 -22.52
CA THR A 63 -2.52 -11.83 -23.29
C THR A 63 -3.80 -12.42 -22.71
N ASN A 64 -4.68 -12.91 -23.58
CA ASN A 64 -5.89 -13.64 -23.20
C ASN A 64 -5.65 -15.15 -22.98
N LEU A 65 -4.39 -15.61 -23.05
CA LEU A 65 -3.99 -17.00 -22.80
C LEU A 65 -4.32 -17.48 -21.37
N SER A 66 -5.43 -18.19 -21.23
CA SER A 66 -5.84 -18.81 -19.97
C SER A 66 -4.93 -19.99 -19.56
N ARG A 67 -4.84 -20.29 -18.26
CA ARG A 67 -4.09 -21.47 -17.77
C ARG A 67 -4.71 -22.81 -18.19
N LYS A 68 -5.98 -22.83 -18.61
CA LYS A 68 -6.61 -24.01 -19.21
C LYS A 68 -6.18 -24.20 -20.68
N ILE A 69 -5.75 -23.14 -21.38
CA ILE A 69 -5.17 -23.20 -22.74
C ILE A 69 -3.67 -23.50 -22.69
N LEU A 70 -2.92 -22.84 -21.80
CA LEU A 70 -1.44 -22.97 -21.70
C LEU A 70 -0.91 -24.41 -21.52
N ARG A 71 -1.76 -25.35 -21.09
CA ARG A 71 -1.40 -26.77 -20.87
C ARG A 71 -1.86 -27.72 -22.00
N LYS A 72 -2.47 -27.21 -23.07
CA LYS A 72 -3.04 -28.03 -24.16
C LYS A 72 -2.08 -28.36 -25.30
N SER A 73 -0.98 -27.63 -25.47
CA SER A 73 0.03 -27.93 -26.49
C SER A 73 1.46 -27.95 -25.92
N PRO A 74 2.38 -28.76 -26.48
CA PRO A 74 3.78 -28.77 -26.07
C PRO A 74 4.51 -27.43 -26.25
N GLN A 75 4.12 -26.61 -27.24
CA GLN A 75 4.64 -25.25 -27.43
C GLN A 75 4.22 -24.34 -26.27
N LEU A 76 2.92 -24.36 -25.92
CA LEU A 76 2.38 -23.55 -24.82
C LEU A 76 2.95 -23.96 -23.47
N GLU A 77 3.19 -25.26 -23.24
CA GLU A 77 3.82 -25.74 -22.01
C GLU A 77 5.30 -25.32 -21.91
N LYS A 78 6.08 -25.35 -23.01
CA LYS A 78 7.44 -24.75 -23.04
C LYS A 78 7.43 -23.26 -22.72
N PHE A 79 6.48 -22.51 -23.27
CA PHE A 79 6.30 -21.09 -22.98
C PHE A 79 5.90 -20.85 -21.51
N HIS A 80 5.00 -21.68 -20.97
CA HIS A 80 4.61 -21.64 -19.57
C HIS A 80 5.80 -21.90 -18.64
N GLN A 81 6.63 -22.90 -18.93
CA GLN A 81 7.82 -23.24 -18.15
C GLN A 81 8.87 -22.12 -18.20
N PHE A 82 9.09 -21.51 -19.38
CA PHE A 82 9.93 -20.31 -19.49
C PHE A 82 9.41 -19.16 -18.62
N LEU A 83 8.13 -18.81 -18.72
CA LEU A 83 7.53 -17.76 -17.88
C LEU A 83 7.62 -18.07 -16.38
N VAL A 84 7.55 -19.34 -15.97
CA VAL A 84 7.75 -19.74 -14.56
C VAL A 84 9.21 -19.53 -14.15
N SER A 85 10.16 -20.04 -14.94
CA SER A 85 11.60 -19.91 -14.66
C SER A 85 12.02 -18.45 -14.52
N GLU A 86 11.61 -17.57 -15.44
CA GLU A 86 11.93 -16.14 -15.35
C GLU A 86 11.21 -15.44 -14.19
N THR A 87 10.03 -15.93 -13.77
CA THR A 87 9.31 -15.41 -12.58
C THR A 87 9.97 -15.87 -11.26
N GLU A 88 10.62 -17.03 -11.24
CA GLU A 88 11.41 -17.50 -10.09
C GLU A 88 12.77 -16.79 -10.01
N SER A 89 13.41 -16.50 -11.16
CA SER A 89 14.66 -15.73 -11.27
C SER A 89 14.51 -14.22 -11.06
N GLY A 90 13.29 -13.67 -10.98
CA GLY A 90 13.06 -12.22 -10.83
C GLY A 90 13.17 -11.39 -12.11
N ASN A 91 13.17 -12.06 -13.27
CA ASN A 91 13.33 -11.51 -14.61
C ASN A 91 11.99 -11.19 -15.31
N ILE A 92 10.90 -11.80 -14.85
CA ILE A 92 9.52 -11.44 -15.24
C ILE A 92 8.67 -11.32 -13.96
N SER A 93 7.82 -10.29 -13.92
CA SER A 93 6.83 -10.08 -12.87
C SER A 93 5.40 -10.14 -13.43
N ARG A 94 4.48 -10.73 -12.65
CA ARG A 94 3.04 -10.72 -12.95
C ARG A 94 2.39 -9.58 -12.17
N GLN A 95 2.09 -8.50 -12.87
CA GLN A 95 1.52 -7.28 -12.32
C GLN A 95 0.39 -6.80 -13.23
N GLU A 96 -0.71 -6.37 -12.65
CA GLU A 96 -1.86 -5.85 -13.40
C GLU A 96 -1.51 -4.53 -14.08
N ALA A 97 -1.92 -4.37 -15.34
CA ALA A 97 -1.60 -3.21 -16.18
C ALA A 97 -1.75 -1.85 -15.46
N VAL A 98 -2.93 -1.56 -14.89
CA VAL A 98 -3.16 -0.29 -14.18
C VAL A 98 -2.32 -0.12 -12.91
N SER A 99 -1.92 -1.22 -12.26
CA SER A 99 -1.01 -1.19 -11.12
C SER A 99 0.43 -0.85 -11.51
N MET A 100 0.76 -0.72 -12.80
CA MET A 100 2.07 -0.25 -13.28
C MET A 100 2.16 1.27 -13.41
N ILE A 101 1.01 1.96 -13.46
CA ILE A 101 0.92 3.39 -13.78
C ILE A 101 1.50 4.27 -12.64
N PRO A 102 1.19 4.05 -11.35
CA PRO A 102 1.67 4.93 -10.28
C PRO A 102 3.20 4.99 -10.13
N PRO A 103 3.97 3.89 -10.20
CA PRO A 103 5.42 3.98 -10.16
C PRO A 103 6.04 4.73 -11.35
N LEU A 104 5.49 4.55 -12.56
CA LEU A 104 5.95 5.30 -13.75
C LEU A 104 5.74 6.80 -13.57
N LEU A 105 4.51 7.20 -13.19
CA LEU A 105 4.16 8.60 -12.93
C LEU A 105 4.81 9.18 -11.67
N LEU A 106 5.30 8.35 -10.75
CA LEU A 106 6.13 8.82 -9.63
C LEU A 106 7.52 9.28 -10.11
N ASN A 107 7.96 8.83 -11.30
CA ASN A 107 9.21 9.22 -11.94
C ASN A 107 10.41 9.13 -10.97
N ALA A 108 10.69 7.89 -10.54
CA ALA A 108 11.81 7.54 -9.68
C ALA A 108 13.15 7.53 -10.44
N HIS A 109 14.24 7.86 -9.74
CA HIS A 109 15.61 7.97 -10.26
C HIS A 109 16.59 7.41 -9.21
N PRO A 110 17.80 6.96 -9.60
CA PRO A 110 18.73 6.23 -8.72
C PRO A 110 19.13 6.89 -7.39
N HIS A 111 18.93 8.20 -7.21
CA HIS A 111 19.27 8.92 -5.97
C HIS A 111 18.04 9.23 -5.08
N HIS A 112 16.81 8.97 -5.54
CA HIS A 112 15.60 9.33 -4.80
C HIS A 112 15.38 8.42 -3.58
N LYS A 113 15.07 9.04 -2.44
CA LYS A 113 14.59 8.40 -1.22
C LYS A 113 13.08 8.29 -1.33
N ILE A 114 12.55 7.07 -1.33
CA ILE A 114 11.15 6.78 -1.68
C ILE A 114 10.43 6.18 -0.46
N LEU A 115 9.21 6.64 -0.19
CA LEU A 115 8.31 6.01 0.78
C LEU A 115 7.07 5.47 0.06
N ASP A 116 6.87 4.15 0.13
CA ASP A 116 5.67 3.46 -0.31
C ASP A 116 4.78 3.20 0.93
N MET A 117 3.66 3.93 1.02
CA MET A 117 2.87 4.06 2.25
C MET A 117 2.00 2.83 2.56
N CYS A 118 1.61 2.07 1.53
CA CYS A 118 0.66 0.95 1.60
C CYS A 118 1.09 -0.17 0.64
N ALA A 119 2.31 -0.64 0.84
CA ALA A 119 3.14 -1.28 -0.16
C ALA A 119 2.73 -2.72 -0.55
N ALA A 120 2.15 -3.50 0.37
CA ALA A 120 1.97 -4.94 0.14
C ALA A 120 0.80 -5.23 -0.82
N PRO A 121 0.90 -6.21 -1.75
CA PRO A 121 1.86 -7.32 -1.79
C PRO A 121 3.22 -7.00 -2.46
N GLY A 122 3.52 -5.73 -2.75
CA GLY A 122 4.86 -5.29 -3.14
C GLY A 122 5.08 -5.08 -4.63
N SER A 123 4.07 -5.28 -5.50
CA SER A 123 4.28 -5.16 -6.97
C SER A 123 4.73 -3.76 -7.42
N LYS A 124 4.14 -2.71 -6.84
CA LYS A 124 4.55 -1.31 -7.08
C LYS A 124 5.93 -1.04 -6.47
N THR A 125 6.18 -1.53 -5.26
CA THR A 125 7.47 -1.45 -4.56
C THR A 125 8.61 -2.09 -5.37
N THR A 126 8.39 -3.27 -5.95
CA THR A 126 9.37 -3.94 -6.83
C THR A 126 9.68 -3.11 -8.06
N GLN A 127 8.65 -2.54 -8.71
CA GLN A 127 8.83 -1.66 -9.86
C GLN A 127 9.62 -0.38 -9.49
N LEU A 128 9.39 0.19 -8.31
CA LEU A 128 10.16 1.34 -7.81
C LEU A 128 11.64 0.99 -7.56
N ILE A 129 11.92 -0.19 -7.01
CA ILE A 129 13.29 -0.69 -6.82
C ILE A 129 14.00 -0.90 -8.16
N GLU A 130 13.31 -1.45 -9.15
CA GLU A 130 13.85 -1.59 -10.52
C GLU A 130 14.13 -0.23 -11.17
N MET A 131 13.32 0.80 -10.89
CA MET A 131 13.57 2.18 -11.35
C MET A 131 14.77 2.84 -10.64
N LEU A 132 15.10 2.47 -9.40
CA LEU A 132 16.35 2.89 -8.76
C LEU A 132 17.58 2.26 -9.45
N HIS A 133 17.46 1.02 -9.94
CA HIS A 133 18.51 0.30 -10.68
C HIS A 133 18.52 0.59 -12.19
N ALA A 134 17.86 1.66 -12.65
CA ALA A 134 17.73 1.99 -14.07
C ALA A 134 19.01 2.56 -14.72
N ASP A 135 20.04 2.90 -13.95
CA ASP A 135 21.36 3.31 -14.46
C ASP A 135 22.40 2.21 -14.25
N MET A 136 22.81 1.58 -15.34
CA MET A 136 23.78 0.47 -15.34
C MET A 136 25.21 0.89 -14.96
N ASN A 137 25.51 2.20 -14.93
CA ASN A 137 26.83 2.70 -14.58
C ASN A 137 27.05 2.78 -13.05
N VAL A 138 25.97 2.66 -12.27
CA VAL A 138 25.96 2.79 -10.80
C VAL A 138 25.67 1.42 -10.18
N PRO A 139 26.66 0.71 -9.60
CA PRO A 139 26.46 -0.67 -9.12
C PRO A 139 25.58 -0.76 -7.87
N PHE A 140 25.43 0.34 -7.11
CA PHE A 140 24.52 0.46 -5.98
C PHE A 140 23.91 1.88 -5.99
N PRO A 141 22.60 2.04 -6.23
CA PRO A 141 21.95 3.35 -6.20
C PRO A 141 21.96 3.94 -4.78
N GLU A 142 22.14 5.27 -4.69
CA GLU A 142 22.10 6.04 -3.42
C GLU A 142 20.69 6.07 -2.81
N GLY A 143 19.67 6.03 -3.69
CA GLY A 143 18.26 5.99 -3.33
C GLY A 143 17.82 4.64 -2.78
N PHE A 144 16.71 4.65 -2.05
CA PHE A 144 16.12 3.47 -1.42
C PHE A 144 14.61 3.58 -1.31
N VAL A 145 13.92 2.45 -1.19
CA VAL A 145 12.47 2.38 -0.93
C VAL A 145 12.22 1.93 0.50
N ILE A 146 11.57 2.77 1.30
CA ILE A 146 10.93 2.34 2.55
C ILE A 146 9.51 1.88 2.19
N ALA A 147 9.23 0.61 2.47
CA ALA A 147 7.98 -0.06 2.13
C ALA A 147 7.17 -0.34 3.40
N ASN A 148 6.07 0.40 3.58
CA ASN A 148 5.19 0.26 4.74
C ASN A 148 3.91 -0.49 4.38
N ASP A 149 3.51 -1.45 5.21
CA ASP A 149 2.12 -1.91 5.27
C ASP A 149 1.68 -2.03 6.74
N VAL A 150 0.38 -1.93 7.02
CA VAL A 150 -0.17 -2.05 8.38
C VAL A 150 -0.36 -3.51 8.79
N ASP A 151 -0.57 -4.42 7.83
CA ASP A 151 -0.71 -5.86 8.10
C ASP A 151 0.66 -6.56 8.08
N ASN A 152 1.10 -6.96 9.26
CA ASN A 152 2.35 -7.68 9.49
C ASN A 152 2.49 -8.95 8.63
N LYS A 153 1.40 -9.68 8.34
CA LYS A 153 1.40 -10.86 7.47
C LYS A 153 1.67 -10.48 6.01
N ARG A 154 1.10 -9.37 5.56
CA ARG A 154 1.33 -8.81 4.22
C ARG A 154 2.75 -8.24 4.09
N CYS A 155 3.37 -7.74 5.16
CA CYS A 155 4.80 -7.40 5.17
C CYS A 155 5.69 -8.62 4.86
N TYR A 156 5.40 -9.81 5.41
CA TYR A 156 6.16 -11.03 5.07
C TYR A 156 6.03 -11.42 3.58
N LEU A 157 4.84 -11.29 3.00
CA LEU A 157 4.65 -11.49 1.55
C LEU A 157 5.45 -10.48 0.73
N LEU A 158 5.45 -9.20 1.12
CA LEU A 158 6.25 -8.17 0.46
C LEU A 158 7.76 -8.45 0.56
N VAL A 159 8.27 -8.90 1.72
CA VAL A 159 9.67 -9.34 1.88
C VAL A 159 9.98 -10.50 0.94
N HIS A 160 9.09 -11.50 0.83
CA HIS A 160 9.27 -12.64 -0.08
C HIS A 160 9.30 -12.21 -1.57
N GLN A 161 8.47 -11.25 -1.95
CA GLN A 161 8.46 -10.71 -3.32
C GLN A 161 9.69 -9.84 -3.61
N ALA A 162 10.07 -8.94 -2.71
CA ALA A 162 11.25 -8.09 -2.85
C ALA A 162 12.56 -8.89 -2.89
N LYS A 163 12.65 -10.01 -2.14
CA LYS A 163 13.83 -10.90 -2.12
C LYS A 163 14.25 -11.37 -3.52
N ARG A 164 13.31 -11.53 -4.46
CA ARG A 164 13.62 -11.97 -5.84
C ARG A 164 14.52 -10.97 -6.58
N LEU A 165 14.39 -9.67 -6.30
CA LEU A 165 15.21 -8.64 -6.92
C LEU A 165 16.65 -8.59 -6.38
N SER A 166 16.93 -9.24 -5.24
CA SER A 166 18.24 -9.24 -4.57
C SER A 166 18.85 -7.84 -4.28
N SER A 167 18.03 -6.80 -4.29
CA SER A 167 18.45 -5.41 -4.11
C SER A 167 18.62 -5.06 -2.62
N PRO A 168 19.71 -4.38 -2.22
CA PRO A 168 19.88 -3.88 -0.85
C PRO A 168 19.05 -2.61 -0.58
N CYS A 169 18.50 -1.97 -1.62
CA CYS A 169 17.88 -0.64 -1.54
C CYS A 169 16.40 -0.67 -1.11
N ILE A 170 16.03 -1.60 -0.22
CA ILE A 170 14.68 -1.71 0.36
C ILE A 170 14.75 -1.88 1.89
N MET A 171 13.91 -1.13 2.60
CA MET A 171 13.62 -1.34 4.02
C MET A 171 12.11 -1.59 4.19
N VAL A 172 11.74 -2.68 4.85
CA VAL A 172 10.32 -3.01 5.11
C VAL A 172 9.96 -2.62 6.54
N VAL A 173 8.88 -1.86 6.72
CA VAL A 173 8.38 -1.37 8.01
C VAL A 173 6.90 -1.70 8.18
N ASN A 174 6.41 -1.66 9.43
CA ASN A 174 5.04 -2.08 9.76
C ASN A 174 4.36 -1.07 10.68
N HIS A 175 3.68 -0.07 10.08
CA HIS A 175 2.98 1.01 10.77
C HIS A 175 1.64 1.37 10.10
N ASP A 176 0.73 1.98 10.85
CA ASP A 176 -0.42 2.69 10.28
C ASP A 176 0.09 3.88 9.45
N ALA A 177 -0.14 3.82 8.14
CA ALA A 177 0.28 4.84 7.17
C ALA A 177 -0.27 6.24 7.48
N SER A 178 -1.38 6.35 8.21
CA SER A 178 -1.97 7.62 8.62
C SER A 178 -1.24 8.30 9.79
N CYS A 179 -0.31 7.61 10.47
CA CYS A 179 0.52 8.17 11.54
C CYS A 179 2.01 7.76 11.52
N ILE A 180 2.45 7.03 10.48
CA ILE A 180 3.83 6.52 10.29
C ILE A 180 4.91 7.53 10.73
N PRO A 181 5.87 7.16 11.60
CA PRO A 181 6.78 8.11 12.22
C PRO A 181 7.77 8.74 11.23
N ARG A 182 8.13 10.00 11.48
CA ARG A 182 9.27 10.63 10.80
C ARG A 182 10.56 10.00 11.32
N LEU A 183 11.37 9.46 10.43
CA LEU A 183 12.69 8.94 10.79
C LEU A 183 13.67 10.10 11.05
N MET A 184 14.61 9.85 11.95
CA MET A 184 15.70 10.78 12.28
C MET A 184 17.02 10.16 11.82
N ILE A 185 17.79 10.91 11.04
CA ILE A 185 19.13 10.52 10.56
C ILE A 185 20.20 11.38 11.25
N ASP A 186 21.40 10.85 11.40
CA ASP A 186 22.55 11.64 11.84
C ASP A 186 23.30 12.18 10.62
N VAL A 187 23.41 13.51 10.53
CA VAL A 187 24.14 14.23 9.49
C VAL A 187 25.20 15.07 10.19
N ASN A 188 26.46 14.67 10.08
CA ASN A 188 27.61 15.38 10.66
C ASN A 188 27.48 15.66 12.18
N GLY A 189 26.95 14.71 12.96
CA GLY A 189 26.73 14.83 14.40
C GLY A 189 25.44 15.57 14.79
N ARG A 190 24.52 15.77 13.85
CA ARG A 190 23.23 16.44 14.05
C ARG A 190 22.09 15.51 13.67
N LYS A 191 21.08 15.39 14.54
CA LYS A 191 19.87 14.61 14.26
C LYS A 191 18.89 15.44 13.45
N GLU A 192 18.80 15.13 12.17
CA GLU A 192 17.92 15.79 11.20
C GLU A 192 16.77 14.86 10.78
N VAL A 193 15.67 15.45 10.31
CA VAL A 193 14.49 14.68 9.86
C VAL A 193 14.76 14.14 8.46
N LEU A 194 14.57 12.83 8.27
CA LEU A 194 14.50 12.27 6.92
C LEU A 194 13.19 12.69 6.25
N PHE A 195 13.32 13.40 5.13
CA PHE A 195 12.26 13.63 4.16
C PHE A 195 12.52 12.78 2.89
N TYR A 196 11.48 12.53 2.12
CA TYR A 196 11.52 11.69 0.92
C TYR A 196 11.36 12.53 -0.35
N ASP A 197 12.12 12.19 -1.38
CA ASP A 197 12.05 12.83 -2.70
C ASP A 197 10.83 12.38 -3.51
N ARG A 198 10.33 11.19 -3.19
CA ARG A 198 9.18 10.53 -3.80
C ARG A 198 8.32 9.81 -2.78
N ILE A 199 6.99 9.91 -2.90
CA ILE A 199 6.05 9.17 -2.04
C ILE A 199 4.95 8.53 -2.89
N LEU A 200 4.69 7.23 -2.66
CA LEU A 200 3.58 6.50 -3.23
C LEU A 200 2.49 6.27 -2.17
N CYS A 201 1.30 6.78 -2.46
CA CYS A 201 0.08 6.64 -1.68
C CYS A 201 -0.94 5.79 -2.46
N ASP A 202 -0.62 4.50 -2.68
CA ASP A 202 -1.56 3.52 -3.23
C ASP A 202 -2.51 3.04 -2.12
N VAL A 203 -3.50 3.87 -1.80
CA VAL A 203 -4.27 3.76 -0.54
C VAL A 203 -5.28 2.61 -0.56
N PRO A 204 -5.60 2.01 0.60
CA PRO A 204 -6.69 1.04 0.70
C PRO A 204 -8.01 1.65 0.20
N CYS A 205 -8.62 0.99 -0.80
CA CYS A 205 -9.83 1.44 -1.50
C CYS A 205 -10.98 0.43 -1.37
N SER A 206 -12.23 0.82 -1.69
CA SER A 206 -13.39 -0.09 -1.67
C SER A 206 -13.39 -1.18 -2.76
N GLY A 207 -12.60 -0.99 -3.82
CA GLY A 207 -12.24 -2.02 -4.80
C GLY A 207 -13.16 -2.15 -6.02
N ASP A 208 -14.08 -1.21 -6.25
CA ASP A 208 -15.01 -1.22 -7.39
C ASP A 208 -14.31 -1.20 -8.76
N GLY A 209 -13.13 -0.59 -8.89
CA GLY A 209 -12.30 -0.70 -10.10
C GLY A 209 -11.83 -2.14 -10.39
N THR A 210 -11.82 -3.02 -9.38
CA THR A 210 -11.32 -4.40 -9.47
C THR A 210 -12.40 -5.45 -9.79
N MET A 211 -13.65 -5.06 -10.09
CA MET A 211 -14.78 -5.96 -10.37
C MET A 211 -14.52 -7.07 -11.41
N ARG A 212 -13.61 -6.84 -12.37
CA ARG A 212 -13.19 -7.82 -13.40
C ARG A 212 -12.22 -8.90 -12.91
N LYS A 213 -11.65 -8.70 -11.72
CA LYS A 213 -10.57 -9.49 -11.11
C LYS A 213 -11.03 -10.16 -9.83
N ASN A 214 -11.76 -9.41 -9.00
CA ASN A 214 -12.26 -9.84 -7.71
C ASN A 214 -13.79 -9.90 -7.76
N ILE A 215 -14.32 -11.08 -8.12
CA ILE A 215 -15.77 -11.27 -8.34
C ILE A 215 -16.61 -11.05 -7.08
N ASP A 216 -16.00 -11.14 -5.89
CA ASP A 216 -16.66 -10.85 -4.62
C ASP A 216 -17.04 -9.37 -4.45
N VAL A 217 -16.40 -8.45 -5.17
CA VAL A 217 -16.73 -7.01 -5.15
C VAL A 217 -18.18 -6.79 -5.58
N TRP A 218 -18.66 -7.51 -6.60
CA TRP A 218 -20.07 -7.48 -7.04
C TRP A 218 -21.09 -7.83 -5.94
N LYS A 219 -20.67 -8.61 -4.94
CA LYS A 219 -21.53 -9.09 -3.83
C LYS A 219 -21.34 -8.30 -2.54
N LYS A 220 -20.18 -7.68 -2.34
CA LYS A 220 -19.75 -7.07 -1.05
C LYS A 220 -19.57 -5.55 -1.11
N TRP A 221 -19.52 -4.95 -2.30
CA TRP A 221 -19.35 -3.51 -2.43
C TRP A 221 -20.62 -2.75 -2.05
N THR A 222 -20.47 -1.71 -1.23
CA THR A 222 -21.53 -0.73 -0.95
C THR A 222 -20.91 0.66 -0.84
N THR A 223 -21.70 1.71 -1.07
CA THR A 223 -21.28 3.12 -0.89
C THR A 223 -20.75 3.43 0.52
N LEU A 224 -21.22 2.71 1.54
CA LEU A 224 -20.72 2.84 2.91
C LEU A 224 -19.22 2.49 3.02
N ASN A 225 -18.72 1.59 2.18
CA ASN A 225 -17.32 1.19 2.14
C ASN A 225 -16.44 2.42 1.79
N SER A 226 -16.82 3.15 0.74
CA SER A 226 -16.15 4.39 0.30
C SER A 226 -16.25 5.52 1.33
N LEU A 227 -17.44 5.72 1.91
CA LEU A 227 -17.66 6.74 2.96
C LEU A 227 -16.76 6.51 4.18
N GLN A 228 -16.56 5.25 4.58
CA GLN A 228 -15.69 4.89 5.71
C GLN A 228 -14.20 5.06 5.37
N LEU A 229 -13.79 4.80 4.12
CA LEU A 229 -12.38 4.86 3.70
C LEU A 229 -11.87 6.28 3.42
N HIS A 230 -12.69 7.18 2.87
CA HIS A 230 -12.33 8.58 2.58
C HIS A 230 -11.56 9.26 3.74
N GLY A 231 -12.08 9.11 4.96
CA GLY A 231 -11.49 9.72 6.17
C GLY A 231 -10.16 9.10 6.60
N LEU A 232 -9.82 7.89 6.15
CA LEU A 232 -8.51 7.25 6.30
C LEU A 232 -7.56 7.68 5.17
N GLN A 233 -8.03 7.59 3.92
CA GLN A 233 -7.30 7.93 2.70
C GLN A 233 -6.75 9.38 2.76
N LEU A 234 -7.57 10.34 3.18
CA LEU A 234 -7.16 11.74 3.37
C LEU A 234 -6.08 11.93 4.46
N ARG A 235 -6.08 11.10 5.52
CA ARG A 235 -5.00 11.12 6.53
C ARG A 235 -3.71 10.52 6.00
N ILE A 236 -3.78 9.43 5.24
CA ILE A 236 -2.60 8.82 4.60
C ILE A 236 -1.98 9.80 3.61
N ALA A 237 -2.78 10.42 2.73
CA ALA A 237 -2.30 11.40 1.76
C ALA A 237 -1.75 12.69 2.44
N THR A 238 -2.41 13.16 3.52
CA THR A 238 -1.87 14.21 4.41
C THR A 238 -0.48 13.81 4.93
N ARG A 239 -0.34 12.59 5.47
CA ARG A 239 0.89 12.12 6.12
C ARG A 239 2.01 11.83 5.11
N GLY A 240 1.68 11.52 3.86
CA GLY A 240 2.61 11.55 2.74
C GLY A 240 3.16 12.97 2.53
N ALA A 241 2.29 13.94 2.24
CA ALA A 241 2.68 15.33 1.96
C ALA A 241 3.49 16.00 3.09
N GLU A 242 3.27 15.63 4.36
CA GLU A 242 4.09 16.06 5.49
C GLU A 242 5.56 15.66 5.40
N GLN A 243 5.84 14.49 4.82
CA GLN A 243 7.16 13.84 4.78
C GLN A 243 7.87 13.98 3.42
N LEU A 244 7.19 14.50 2.40
CA LEU A 244 7.76 14.85 1.11
C LEU A 244 8.69 16.08 1.24
N VAL A 245 9.81 16.11 0.52
CA VAL A 245 10.63 17.32 0.36
C VAL A 245 9.88 18.42 -0.41
N GLU A 246 10.30 19.68 -0.27
CA GLU A 246 9.91 20.75 -1.21
C GLU A 246 10.54 20.45 -2.59
N GLY A 247 9.78 20.63 -3.67
CA GLY A 247 10.11 20.14 -5.00
C GLY A 247 9.83 18.64 -5.23
N GLY A 248 9.52 17.87 -4.19
CA GLY A 248 9.24 16.44 -4.28
C GLY A 248 7.90 16.14 -4.97
N ARG A 249 7.80 14.92 -5.53
CA ARG A 249 6.58 14.41 -6.20
C ARG A 249 5.96 13.28 -5.38
N MET A 250 4.66 13.38 -5.11
CA MET A 250 3.84 12.31 -4.52
C MET A 250 2.83 11.82 -5.55
N VAL A 251 2.60 10.50 -5.61
CA VAL A 251 1.50 9.93 -6.38
C VAL A 251 0.49 9.33 -5.44
N TYR A 252 -0.76 9.79 -5.52
CA TYR A 252 -1.91 9.16 -4.91
C TYR A 252 -2.58 8.26 -5.95
N SER A 253 -2.94 7.04 -5.57
CA SER A 253 -3.69 6.14 -6.44
C SER A 253 -4.70 5.29 -5.68
N THR A 254 -5.79 4.96 -6.36
CA THR A 254 -6.82 4.06 -5.84
C THR A 254 -7.15 2.97 -6.88
N CYS A 255 -7.62 1.86 -6.36
CA CYS A 255 -8.29 0.78 -7.09
C CYS A 255 -9.81 1.02 -7.25
N SER A 256 -10.26 2.27 -7.14
CA SER A 256 -11.67 2.70 -7.17
C SER A 256 -12.00 3.44 -8.47
N LEU A 257 -13.29 3.70 -8.66
CA LEU A 257 -13.82 4.70 -9.58
C LEU A 257 -14.78 5.67 -8.85
N ASN A 258 -14.85 5.65 -7.51
CA ASN A 258 -15.77 6.49 -6.73
C ASN A 258 -15.13 7.85 -6.36
N PRO A 259 -15.68 9.00 -6.80
CA PRO A 259 -15.13 10.33 -6.50
C PRO A 259 -14.98 10.63 -4.99
N ILE A 260 -15.70 9.92 -4.12
CA ILE A 260 -15.54 10.03 -2.65
C ILE A 260 -14.15 9.55 -2.18
N GLU A 261 -13.58 8.55 -2.86
CA GLU A 261 -12.22 8.02 -2.59
C GLU A 261 -11.16 8.66 -3.48
N ASP A 262 -11.58 9.22 -4.61
CA ASP A 262 -10.73 9.80 -5.65
C ASP A 262 -10.62 11.34 -5.50
N GLU A 263 -11.37 12.12 -6.29
CA GLU A 263 -11.22 13.58 -6.35
C GLU A 263 -11.59 14.30 -5.05
N ALA A 264 -12.51 13.78 -4.24
CA ALA A 264 -12.86 14.39 -2.94
C ALA A 264 -11.68 14.34 -1.95
N VAL A 265 -10.85 13.30 -2.01
CA VAL A 265 -9.62 13.20 -1.21
C VAL A 265 -8.57 14.18 -1.72
N ILE A 266 -8.43 14.31 -3.05
CA ILE A 266 -7.49 15.24 -3.67
C ILE A 266 -7.88 16.71 -3.42
N ALA A 267 -9.13 17.09 -3.67
CA ALA A 267 -9.64 18.44 -3.43
C ALA A 267 -9.48 18.84 -1.95
N SER A 268 -9.82 17.95 -1.02
CA SER A 268 -9.64 18.19 0.42
C SER A 268 -8.17 18.34 0.83
N LEU A 269 -7.25 17.62 0.17
CA LEU A 269 -5.82 17.75 0.43
C LEU A 269 -5.25 19.06 -0.15
N LEU A 270 -5.68 19.44 -1.36
CA LEU A 270 -5.28 20.68 -2.03
C LEU A 270 -5.80 21.92 -1.28
N GLU A 271 -7.07 21.96 -0.89
CA GLU A 271 -7.65 23.06 -0.12
C GLU A 271 -6.89 23.28 1.20
N LYS A 272 -6.70 22.20 1.96
CA LYS A 272 -5.93 22.20 3.22
C LYS A 272 -4.46 22.60 3.01
N SER A 273 -3.92 22.49 1.79
CA SER A 273 -2.52 22.83 1.50
C SER A 273 -2.25 24.32 1.38
N GLU A 274 -3.27 25.16 1.19
CA GLU A 274 -3.13 26.62 0.97
C GLU A 274 -2.15 26.94 -0.20
N GLY A 275 -2.11 26.08 -1.22
CA GLY A 275 -1.19 26.20 -2.38
C GLY A 275 0.20 25.59 -2.17
N ALA A 276 0.48 24.96 -1.02
CA ALA A 276 1.72 24.21 -0.80
C ALA A 276 1.83 22.91 -1.62
N LEU A 277 0.70 22.41 -2.15
CA LEU A 277 0.62 21.33 -3.13
C LEU A 277 -0.10 21.80 -4.40
N GLU A 278 0.33 21.31 -5.55
CA GLU A 278 -0.41 21.40 -6.83
C GLU A 278 -0.56 20.01 -7.47
N LEU A 279 -1.54 19.84 -8.36
CA LEU A 279 -1.54 18.74 -9.32
C LEU A 279 -0.59 19.02 -10.49
N ALA A 280 0.35 18.13 -10.73
CA ALA A 280 1.20 18.15 -11.91
C ALA A 280 0.41 17.72 -13.15
N ASP A 281 0.64 18.38 -14.28
CA ASP A 281 0.23 17.84 -15.58
C ASP A 281 1.20 16.72 -15.97
N VAL A 282 0.65 15.52 -16.19
CA VAL A 282 1.38 14.32 -16.63
C VAL A 282 0.79 13.72 -17.90
N SER A 283 -0.04 14.47 -18.63
CA SER A 283 -0.73 14.05 -19.85
C SER A 283 0.19 13.52 -20.94
N SER A 284 1.45 13.96 -20.95
CA SER A 284 2.52 13.56 -21.88
C SER A 284 3.48 12.49 -21.35
N GLU A 285 3.42 12.11 -20.06
CA GLU A 285 4.40 11.18 -19.46
C GLU A 285 4.15 9.71 -19.85
N LEU A 286 2.92 9.35 -20.24
CA LEU A 286 2.54 7.99 -20.67
C LEU A 286 1.82 8.03 -22.04
N PRO A 287 2.56 8.28 -23.15
CA PRO A 287 1.97 8.36 -24.48
C PRO A 287 1.27 7.04 -24.85
N GLY A 288 0.03 7.13 -25.34
CA GLY A 288 -0.79 5.96 -25.67
C GLY A 288 -1.66 5.42 -24.53
N LEU A 289 -1.55 5.93 -23.30
CA LEU A 289 -2.48 5.62 -22.22
C LEU A 289 -3.81 6.38 -22.45
N LYS A 290 -4.94 5.68 -22.42
CA LYS A 290 -6.27 6.28 -22.50
C LYS A 290 -6.88 6.44 -21.11
N TRP A 291 -7.04 7.68 -20.69
CA TRP A 291 -7.64 8.08 -19.42
C TRP A 291 -8.79 9.08 -19.68
N MET A 292 -9.67 9.26 -18.70
CA MET A 292 -10.57 10.41 -18.59
C MET A 292 -9.99 11.40 -17.58
N PRO A 293 -10.19 12.72 -17.76
CA PRO A 293 -9.84 13.70 -16.74
C PRO A 293 -10.64 13.48 -15.45
N GLY A 294 -10.11 13.99 -14.35
CA GLY A 294 -10.80 13.99 -13.05
C GLY A 294 -12.08 14.82 -13.07
N LEU A 295 -13.01 14.44 -12.20
CA LEU A 295 -14.30 15.09 -12.03
C LEU A 295 -14.16 16.37 -11.20
N THR A 296 -14.72 17.47 -11.69
CA THR A 296 -14.87 18.73 -10.92
C THR A 296 -16.19 18.81 -10.16
N GLN A 297 -17.13 17.89 -10.44
CA GLN A 297 -18.47 17.84 -9.86
C GLN A 297 -18.90 16.39 -9.66
N TRP A 298 -19.47 16.07 -8.50
CA TRP A 298 -20.00 14.75 -8.16
C TRP A 298 -21.08 14.88 -7.07
N LYS A 299 -21.75 13.77 -6.77
CA LYS A 299 -22.78 13.67 -5.72
C LYS A 299 -22.44 12.52 -4.76
N VAL A 300 -22.91 12.61 -3.52
CA VAL A 300 -22.69 11.58 -2.49
C VAL A 300 -23.93 10.69 -2.40
N MET A 301 -23.79 9.39 -2.68
CA MET A 301 -24.86 8.40 -2.48
C MET A 301 -24.69 7.64 -1.15
N THR A 302 -25.80 7.41 -0.44
CA THR A 302 -25.86 6.63 0.78
C THR A 302 -26.04 5.12 0.51
N LYS A 303 -26.05 4.29 1.56
CA LYS A 303 -26.29 2.84 1.42
C LYS A 303 -27.74 2.51 0.99
N ASP A 304 -28.67 3.36 1.37
CA ASP A 304 -30.11 3.33 1.05
C ASP A 304 -30.46 4.02 -0.28
N GLY A 305 -29.46 4.43 -1.07
CA GLY A 305 -29.67 4.98 -2.42
C GLY A 305 -30.12 6.45 -2.47
N GLN A 306 -30.15 7.15 -1.32
CA GLN A 306 -30.37 8.59 -1.28
C GLN A 306 -29.12 9.31 -1.81
N TRP A 307 -29.32 10.30 -2.67
CA TRP A 307 -28.26 11.16 -3.20
C TRP A 307 -28.32 12.55 -2.56
N PHE A 308 -27.16 13.11 -2.26
CA PHE A 308 -26.95 14.51 -1.89
C PHE A 308 -26.01 15.17 -2.90
N ALA A 309 -26.38 16.34 -3.40
CA ALA A 309 -25.54 17.21 -4.21
C ALA A 309 -24.66 18.13 -3.35
N GLU A 310 -25.16 18.57 -2.19
CA GLU A 310 -24.42 19.46 -1.27
C GLU A 310 -24.43 18.95 0.18
N TRP A 311 -23.43 19.38 0.96
CA TRP A 311 -23.33 19.08 2.39
C TRP A 311 -24.56 19.53 3.19
N ASP A 312 -25.14 20.68 2.86
CA ASP A 312 -26.25 21.28 3.62
C ASP A 312 -27.57 20.52 3.44
N GLU A 313 -27.66 19.65 2.43
CA GLU A 313 -28.79 18.72 2.25
C GLU A 313 -28.69 17.49 3.18
N VAL A 314 -27.51 17.22 3.76
CA VAL A 314 -27.24 16.01 4.53
C VAL A 314 -27.87 16.10 5.93
N PRO A 315 -28.80 15.20 6.30
CA PRO A 315 -29.40 15.21 7.64
C PRO A 315 -28.36 15.02 8.75
N HIS A 316 -28.51 15.76 9.86
CA HIS A 316 -27.63 15.69 11.03
C HIS A 316 -27.35 14.27 11.55
N SER A 317 -28.31 13.36 11.42
CA SER A 317 -28.15 11.94 11.79
C SER A 317 -27.11 11.17 10.94
N ARG A 318 -26.70 11.72 9.79
CA ARG A 318 -25.70 11.13 8.88
C ARG A 318 -24.34 11.83 8.93
N HIS A 319 -24.17 12.93 9.69
CA HIS A 319 -22.92 13.71 9.81
C HIS A 319 -21.73 12.95 10.42
N THR A 320 -21.97 11.76 10.98
CA THR A 320 -20.92 10.84 11.44
C THR A 320 -20.31 9.99 10.31
N GLN A 321 -21.07 9.76 9.24
CA GLN A 321 -20.71 8.92 8.09
C GLN A 321 -20.33 9.76 6.88
N ILE A 322 -21.11 10.80 6.59
CA ILE A 322 -20.88 11.76 5.51
C ILE A 322 -20.19 12.99 6.12
N ARG A 323 -19.30 13.65 5.36
CA ARG A 323 -18.50 14.80 5.82
C ARG A 323 -18.47 15.89 4.73
N PRO A 324 -18.24 17.18 5.07
CA PRO A 324 -18.09 18.25 4.08
C PRO A 324 -17.02 17.95 3.03
N THR A 325 -15.91 17.32 3.44
CA THR A 325 -14.77 16.91 2.59
C THR A 325 -15.12 15.89 1.51
N MET A 326 -16.32 15.32 1.51
CA MET A 326 -16.80 14.37 0.50
C MET A 326 -17.50 15.04 -0.70
N PHE A 327 -17.69 16.36 -0.65
CA PHE A 327 -18.38 17.13 -1.70
C PHE A 327 -17.39 18.00 -2.48
N PRO A 328 -17.74 18.47 -3.69
CA PRO A 328 -16.95 19.47 -4.40
C PRO A 328 -16.83 20.77 -3.59
N PRO A 329 -15.67 21.47 -3.61
CA PRO A 329 -15.55 22.83 -3.12
C PRO A 329 -16.63 23.76 -3.73
N LYS A 330 -17.35 24.51 -2.89
CA LYS A 330 -18.39 25.46 -3.35
C LYS A 330 -17.81 26.70 -4.04
N ASP A 331 -16.54 26.98 -3.81
CA ASP A 331 -15.82 28.13 -4.37
C ASP A 331 -15.29 27.78 -5.76
N SER A 332 -15.89 28.38 -6.79
CA SER A 332 -15.56 28.08 -8.19
C SER A 332 -14.15 28.54 -8.60
N GLU A 333 -13.60 29.59 -7.98
CA GLU A 333 -12.25 30.07 -8.29
C GLU A 333 -11.21 29.11 -7.69
N LYS A 334 -11.42 28.67 -6.44
CA LYS A 334 -10.59 27.62 -5.83
C LYS A 334 -10.70 26.30 -6.58
N LEU A 335 -11.91 25.88 -6.97
CA LEU A 335 -12.15 24.64 -7.71
C LEU A 335 -11.41 24.63 -9.06
N GLN A 336 -11.42 25.76 -9.78
CA GLN A 336 -10.66 25.89 -11.02
C GLN A 336 -9.14 25.91 -10.78
N ALA A 337 -8.67 26.57 -9.72
CA ALA A 337 -7.25 26.61 -9.34
C ALA A 337 -6.69 25.25 -8.85
N MET A 338 -7.54 24.32 -8.40
CA MET A 338 -7.13 22.96 -8.03
C MET A 338 -6.71 22.10 -9.22
N HIS A 339 -7.15 22.42 -10.43
CA HIS A 339 -6.85 21.65 -11.65
C HIS A 339 -7.18 20.15 -11.58
N LEU A 340 -8.35 19.80 -11.02
CA LEU A 340 -8.78 18.40 -10.85
C LEU A 340 -8.85 17.60 -12.16
N GLU A 341 -8.98 18.27 -13.31
CA GLU A 341 -8.90 17.65 -14.64
C GLU A 341 -7.55 16.96 -14.92
N ARG A 342 -6.48 17.30 -14.18
CA ARG A 342 -5.16 16.64 -14.24
C ARG A 342 -5.10 15.29 -13.53
N CYS A 343 -6.15 14.89 -12.81
CA CYS A 343 -6.27 13.52 -12.30
C CYS A 343 -6.63 12.55 -13.44
N LEU A 344 -6.08 11.34 -13.40
CA LEU A 344 -6.24 10.31 -14.42
C LEU A 344 -7.24 9.24 -13.93
N ARG A 345 -8.40 9.16 -14.58
CA ARG A 345 -9.35 8.04 -14.44
C ARG A 345 -9.14 7.02 -15.56
N ILE A 346 -8.59 5.86 -15.25
CA ILE A 346 -8.44 4.76 -16.22
C ILE A 346 -9.71 3.91 -16.16
N LEU A 347 -10.45 3.87 -17.28
CA LEU A 347 -11.73 3.16 -17.38
C LEU A 347 -11.55 1.78 -18.08
N PRO A 348 -12.11 0.68 -17.55
CA PRO A 348 -11.87 -0.68 -18.05
C PRO A 348 -12.07 -0.88 -19.56
N HIS A 349 -13.04 -0.16 -20.13
CA HIS A 349 -13.46 -0.30 -21.53
C HIS A 349 -12.61 0.50 -22.53
N HIS A 350 -11.65 1.32 -22.07
CA HIS A 350 -10.79 2.11 -22.95
C HIS A 350 -9.65 1.30 -23.58
N GLN A 351 -9.03 0.41 -22.79
CA GLN A 351 -7.86 -0.41 -23.16
C GLN A 351 -7.89 -1.82 -22.54
N ASN A 352 -9.08 -2.37 -22.26
CA ASN A 352 -9.27 -3.71 -21.70
C ASN A 352 -8.56 -3.93 -20.34
N THR A 353 -8.63 -2.94 -19.44
CA THR A 353 -7.95 -2.93 -18.13
C THR A 353 -8.90 -3.17 -16.95
N GLY A 354 -8.36 -3.12 -15.72
CA GLY A 354 -9.14 -2.77 -14.53
C GLY A 354 -9.52 -1.28 -14.51
N GLY A 355 -10.33 -0.87 -13.53
CA GLY A 355 -10.63 0.52 -13.22
C GLY A 355 -9.65 1.05 -12.18
N PHE A 356 -9.20 2.29 -12.34
CA PHE A 356 -8.12 2.84 -11.51
C PHE A 356 -8.10 4.37 -11.54
N PHE A 357 -7.67 4.99 -10.43
CA PHE A 357 -7.47 6.43 -10.31
C PHE A 357 -6.02 6.76 -9.95
N VAL A 358 -5.46 7.82 -10.56
CA VAL A 358 -4.13 8.33 -10.22
C VAL A 358 -4.14 9.87 -10.20
N ALA A 359 -3.54 10.45 -9.18
CA ALA A 359 -3.30 11.89 -9.08
C ALA A 359 -1.82 12.14 -8.71
N VAL A 360 -1.15 13.00 -9.49
CA VAL A 360 0.27 13.32 -9.31
C VAL A 360 0.40 14.70 -8.70
N LEU A 361 0.99 14.79 -7.53
CA LEU A 361 1.08 15.98 -6.70
C LEU A 361 2.55 16.44 -6.58
N VAL A 362 2.80 17.74 -6.66
CA VAL A 362 4.11 18.34 -6.41
C VAL A 362 4.01 19.35 -5.27
N LYS A 363 4.95 19.27 -4.33
CA LYS A 363 5.00 20.16 -3.16
C LYS A 363 5.86 21.38 -3.46
N LYS A 364 5.28 22.57 -3.38
CA LYS A 364 5.97 23.85 -3.64
C LYS A 364 6.62 24.45 -2.39
N SER A 365 6.09 24.15 -1.21
CA SER A 365 6.54 24.73 0.05
C SER A 365 6.11 23.85 1.24
N SER A 366 6.61 24.17 2.43
CA SER A 366 6.26 23.49 3.67
C SER A 366 4.77 23.66 3.99
N MET A 367 4.10 22.53 4.23
CA MET A 367 2.66 22.46 4.50
C MET A 367 2.24 23.47 5.58
N PRO A 368 1.12 24.19 5.43
CA PRO A 368 0.72 25.22 6.40
C PRO A 368 0.57 24.63 7.81
N TRP A 369 0.04 23.41 7.93
CA TRP A 369 -0.11 22.69 9.19
C TRP A 369 1.19 22.12 9.80
N ASN A 370 2.34 22.18 9.10
CA ASN A 370 3.65 21.89 9.69
C ASN A 370 4.20 23.09 10.47
N LYS A 371 3.67 24.31 10.27
CA LYS A 371 4.05 25.51 11.02
C LYS A 371 3.62 25.33 12.47
N ARG A 372 4.58 25.11 13.38
CA ARG A 372 4.31 25.20 14.82
C ARG A 372 3.76 26.59 15.13
N PRO A 373 2.72 26.75 15.98
CA PRO A 373 2.38 28.06 16.49
C PRO A 373 3.61 28.66 17.20
N PRO A 374 3.84 29.98 17.08
CA PRO A 374 5.00 30.60 17.69
C PRO A 374 4.97 30.36 19.21
N LYS A 375 6.09 29.91 19.78
CA LYS A 375 6.26 29.93 21.23
C LYS A 375 6.17 31.39 21.68
N LEU A 376 5.18 31.71 22.51
CA LEU A 376 5.09 33.01 23.17
C LEU A 376 6.36 33.24 23.99
N GLN A 377 7.27 34.08 23.48
CA GLN A 377 8.52 34.41 24.15
C GLN A 377 8.32 35.54 25.16
N GLY A 378 7.73 35.17 26.29
CA GLY A 378 7.86 35.88 27.56
C GLY A 378 6.99 37.11 27.79
N GLU A 379 6.37 37.16 28.96
CA GLU A 379 6.65 38.27 29.86
C GLU A 379 7.42 37.72 31.06
N SER A 380 8.46 38.44 31.49
CA SER A 380 9.25 38.10 32.66
C SER A 380 8.53 38.57 33.93
N ALA A 381 8.27 37.64 34.86
CA ALA A 381 7.67 37.96 36.14
C ALA A 381 8.57 38.92 36.94
N LYS A 382 8.12 40.15 37.12
CA LYS A 382 8.79 41.13 38.00
C LYS A 382 8.71 40.66 39.46
N PRO A 383 9.77 40.83 40.27
CA PRO A 383 9.68 40.60 41.70
C PRO A 383 8.66 41.57 42.33
N ARG A 384 8.04 41.15 43.44
CA ARG A 384 7.26 42.05 44.31
C ARG A 384 8.08 42.39 45.55
N ASP A 385 8.08 43.66 45.91
CA ASP A 385 8.85 44.20 47.03
C ASP A 385 8.30 43.80 48.41
N SER A 386 9.11 44.07 49.43
CA SER A 386 8.95 43.60 50.81
C SER A 386 8.11 44.53 51.69
N VAL A 387 7.43 43.95 52.69
CA VAL A 387 6.80 44.68 53.81
C VAL A 387 7.04 43.94 55.14
N GLN A 388 7.56 44.68 56.11
CA GLN A 388 7.56 44.41 57.56
C GLN A 388 6.63 45.48 58.21
N SER A 389 6.03 45.36 59.40
CA SER A 389 6.04 44.34 60.47
C SER A 389 4.79 44.49 61.40
N ASN A 390 4.59 43.49 62.27
CA ASN A 390 3.61 43.37 63.38
C ASN A 390 3.75 44.47 64.50
N PRO A 391 2.81 44.66 65.49
CA PRO A 391 2.27 43.58 66.36
C PRO A 391 0.89 43.72 67.10
N ALA A 392 0.51 42.61 67.78
CA ALA A 392 -0.49 42.40 68.86
C ALA A 392 -2.00 42.55 68.52
N GLY A 393 -2.95 41.77 69.09
CA GLY A 393 -2.94 40.61 70.03
C GLY A 393 -4.20 40.64 70.96
N PRO A 394 -4.57 39.58 71.74
CA PRO A 394 -4.05 38.20 71.86
C PRO A 394 -5.14 37.07 72.01
N MET A 395 -4.71 35.83 72.34
CA MET A 395 -5.46 34.69 72.97
C MET A 395 -6.47 33.86 72.10
N VAL A 396 -6.64 32.53 72.27
CA VAL A 396 -6.02 31.52 73.18
C VAL A 396 -6.04 30.08 72.60
N GLU A 397 -4.95 29.30 72.85
CA GLU A 397 -4.77 27.82 72.83
C GLU A 397 -5.20 26.93 71.60
N LYS A 398 -4.58 25.77 71.28
CA LYS A 398 -3.65 24.87 72.02
C LYS A 398 -2.65 24.10 71.11
N ALA A 399 -1.61 23.49 71.71
CA ALA A 399 -0.47 22.70 71.14
C ALA A 399 -0.83 21.61 70.10
N GLU A 400 -0.04 21.29 69.04
CA GLU A 400 1.37 20.80 68.92
C GLU A 400 1.58 19.35 69.44
N GLY A 401 2.43 18.45 68.90
CA GLY A 401 3.46 18.41 67.81
C GLY A 401 4.35 17.14 68.02
N PRO A 402 5.48 16.86 67.31
CA PRO A 402 6.06 17.32 66.03
C PRO A 402 6.26 16.14 64.98
N ALA A 403 6.58 16.35 63.69
CA ALA A 403 7.90 16.30 62.98
C ALA A 403 8.74 14.96 63.12
N GLU A 404 9.61 14.50 62.19
CA GLU A 404 10.52 15.17 61.23
C GLU A 404 10.92 14.37 59.94
N LEU A 405 11.39 15.12 58.93
CA LEU A 405 12.55 14.95 57.99
C LEU A 405 12.88 13.72 57.09
N GLU A 406 13.31 14.12 55.87
CA GLU A 406 14.43 13.65 55.02
C GLU A 406 14.35 12.48 54.01
N ARG A 407 15.29 12.56 53.05
CA ARG A 407 15.53 11.65 51.91
C ARG A 407 16.93 11.04 52.04
N LYS A 408 17.13 9.78 51.64
CA LYS A 408 18.41 9.30 51.05
C LYS A 408 18.22 8.01 50.26
N LEU A 409 19.09 7.82 49.25
CA LEU A 409 19.35 6.53 48.63
C LEU A 409 20.42 5.81 49.46
N VAL A 410 20.34 4.48 49.55
CA VAL A 410 21.51 3.61 49.82
C VAL A 410 21.42 2.37 48.94
N THR A 411 22.56 1.93 48.42
CA THR A 411 22.76 0.74 47.57
C THR A 411 23.00 -0.52 48.41
N GLY A 412 22.65 -1.70 47.88
CA GLY A 412 23.05 -3.00 48.46
C GLY A 412 23.47 -3.99 47.38
N ILE A 413 24.65 -4.58 47.54
CA ILE A 413 25.19 -5.70 46.75
C ILE A 413 25.46 -6.85 47.74
N GLY A 414 25.21 -8.10 47.34
CA GLY A 414 25.52 -9.29 48.12
C GLY A 414 25.22 -10.56 47.33
N ASP A 415 26.20 -11.46 47.24
CA ASP A 415 26.21 -12.61 46.34
C ASP A 415 25.79 -13.95 47.00
N ALA A 416 25.67 -14.98 46.16
CA ALA A 416 25.75 -16.42 46.50
C ALA A 416 24.56 -17.04 47.30
N GLU A 417 24.23 -18.34 47.19
CA GLU A 417 24.70 -19.37 46.23
C GLU A 417 23.64 -20.47 45.96
N ILE A 418 24.02 -21.40 45.08
CA ILE A 418 23.29 -22.57 44.55
C ILE A 418 22.97 -23.62 45.65
N ILE A 419 21.86 -24.37 45.51
CA ILE A 419 21.80 -25.82 45.78
C ILE A 419 20.54 -26.47 45.15
N GLU A 420 20.68 -27.70 44.69
CA GLU A 420 19.66 -28.50 43.99
C GLU A 420 18.74 -29.27 44.94
N ARG A 421 17.65 -29.84 44.40
CA ARG A 421 16.94 -31.00 44.99
C ARG A 421 16.40 -31.96 43.92
N THR A 422 17.06 -33.09 43.76
CA THR A 422 16.42 -34.39 43.45
C THR A 422 15.76 -34.93 44.76
N GLU A 423 15.08 -36.08 44.85
CA GLU A 423 15.03 -37.30 44.01
C GLU A 423 13.72 -38.10 44.21
N ASP A 424 13.73 -39.41 43.88
CA ASP A 424 12.65 -40.44 43.93
C ASP A 424 11.56 -40.41 42.82
N LEU A 425 10.90 -41.52 42.43
CA LEU A 425 11.20 -42.97 42.15
C LEU A 425 9.90 -43.57 41.51
N GLU A 426 9.66 -44.83 41.10
CA GLU A 426 10.33 -46.16 41.11
C GLU A 426 9.79 -47.03 39.92
N ASN A 427 10.19 -48.31 39.86
CA ASN A 427 9.50 -49.48 39.30
C ASN A 427 9.47 -49.80 37.78
N ASN A 428 10.63 -50.34 37.33
CA ASN A 428 10.81 -51.68 36.74
C ASN A 428 10.19 -52.14 35.39
N GLY A 429 11.04 -52.79 34.58
CA GLY A 429 10.65 -53.59 33.40
C GLY A 429 11.83 -54.11 32.56
N ASN A 430 12.46 -55.23 32.97
CA ASN A 430 13.67 -55.78 32.32
C ASN A 430 13.43 -56.53 30.98
N LYS A 431 14.21 -56.22 29.93
CA LYS A 431 14.99 -57.22 29.13
C LYS A 431 15.97 -56.58 28.12
N LYS A 432 16.72 -57.45 27.41
CA LYS A 432 18.09 -57.25 26.92
C LYS A 432 18.27 -56.97 25.41
N ASP A 433 19.42 -56.36 25.11
CA ASP A 433 20.30 -56.50 23.93
C ASP A 433 19.69 -56.28 22.52
N GLY A 434 19.98 -55.12 21.92
CA GLY A 434 19.74 -54.82 20.50
C GLY A 434 20.42 -53.50 20.07
N VAL A 435 21.15 -53.51 18.94
CA VAL A 435 21.95 -52.37 18.48
C VAL A 435 21.04 -51.23 17.95
N CYS A 436 21.05 -50.09 18.64
CA CYS A 436 20.36 -48.88 18.19
C CYS A 436 21.25 -48.02 17.28
N GLY A 437 21.03 -48.11 15.96
CA GLY A 437 21.33 -46.99 15.06
C GLY A 437 20.36 -45.80 15.27
N PRO A 438 20.64 -44.62 14.71
CA PRO A 438 19.71 -43.49 14.80
C PRO A 438 18.37 -43.84 14.16
N PRO A 439 17.22 -43.41 14.75
CA PRO A 439 15.91 -43.76 14.24
C PRO A 439 15.69 -43.18 12.82
N PRO A 440 14.93 -43.88 11.95
CA PRO A 440 14.71 -43.44 10.58
C PRO A 440 14.04 -42.06 10.57
N SER A 441 14.64 -41.11 9.84
CA SER A 441 14.18 -39.73 9.81
C SER A 441 12.77 -39.63 9.21
N LYS A 442 11.76 -39.49 10.08
CA LYS A 442 10.44 -39.02 9.68
C LYS A 442 10.65 -37.69 8.97
N LYS A 443 10.45 -37.65 7.65
CA LYS A 443 10.46 -36.42 6.85
C LYS A 443 9.38 -35.50 7.38
N MET A 444 9.73 -34.61 8.31
CA MET A 444 8.91 -33.45 8.64
C MET A 444 8.71 -32.67 7.35
N LYS A 445 7.52 -32.77 6.78
CA LYS A 445 7.07 -31.82 5.76
C LYS A 445 7.02 -30.46 6.47
N LEU A 446 8.02 -29.62 6.25
CA LEU A 446 7.88 -28.20 6.53
C LEU A 446 6.65 -27.74 5.75
N PHE A 447 5.61 -27.31 6.46
CA PHE A 447 4.54 -26.50 5.89
C PHE A 447 5.09 -25.10 5.63
N GLY A 448 6.00 -25.01 4.66
CA GLY A 448 6.36 -23.75 4.05
C GLY A 448 5.12 -23.17 3.39
N PHE A 449 4.89 -21.87 3.59
CA PHE A 449 3.73 -21.16 3.06
C PHE A 449 3.89 -20.96 1.54
N LYS A 450 3.74 -22.05 0.77
CA LYS A 450 3.42 -21.94 -0.65
C LYS A 450 2.01 -21.37 -0.74
N GLU A 451 1.92 -20.07 -0.98
CA GLU A 451 0.90 -19.59 -1.89
C GLU A 451 1.14 -20.32 -3.23
N ASP A 452 0.29 -21.29 -3.56
CA ASP A 452 0.10 -21.64 -4.96
C ASP A 452 -0.30 -20.33 -5.67
N PRO A 453 0.37 -19.90 -6.75
CA PRO A 453 0.26 -18.53 -7.29
C PRO A 453 -1.09 -18.21 -7.98
N PHE A 454 -2.17 -18.84 -7.52
CA PHE A 454 -3.55 -18.73 -7.99
C PHE A 454 -4.52 -19.02 -6.82
N VAL A 455 -4.66 -18.09 -5.87
CA VAL A 455 -5.74 -18.18 -4.86
C VAL A 455 -7.09 -18.09 -5.57
N PHE A 456 -7.70 -19.24 -5.81
CA PHE A 456 -9.02 -19.38 -6.41
C PHE A 456 -9.98 -20.12 -5.49
N ILE A 457 -11.27 -19.84 -5.68
CA ILE A 457 -12.39 -20.45 -4.98
C ILE A 457 -12.46 -21.94 -5.36
N PRO A 458 -12.63 -22.88 -4.42
CA PRO A 458 -12.91 -24.28 -4.74
C PRO A 458 -14.19 -24.42 -5.57
N GLU A 459 -14.14 -25.15 -6.69
CA GLU A 459 -15.27 -25.27 -7.64
C GLU A 459 -16.52 -25.94 -6.99
N ASP A 460 -16.34 -26.72 -5.91
CA ASP A 460 -17.42 -27.36 -5.12
C ASP A 460 -18.42 -26.36 -4.49
N ALA A 461 -18.03 -25.09 -4.31
CA ALA A 461 -18.92 -24.05 -3.80
C ALA A 461 -20.04 -23.63 -4.78
N ALA A 462 -20.04 -24.17 -6.01
CA ALA A 462 -21.01 -23.85 -7.05
C ALA A 462 -22.08 -24.95 -7.29
N SER A 463 -22.01 -26.11 -6.63
CA SER A 463 -22.79 -27.32 -6.99
C SER A 463 -23.70 -27.87 -5.87
N MET A 464 -24.00 -27.10 -4.82
CA MET A 464 -25.09 -27.41 -3.88
C MET A 464 -26.17 -26.32 -3.93
N GLY A 465 -27.10 -26.46 -4.87
CA GLY A 465 -28.13 -25.45 -5.16
C GLY A 465 -29.42 -25.98 -5.80
N SER A 466 -29.68 -27.29 -5.76
CA SER A 466 -30.90 -27.89 -6.29
C SER A 466 -31.21 -29.24 -5.63
N ASP A 467 -32.01 -29.25 -4.56
CA ASP A 467 -33.19 -30.12 -4.47
C ASP A 467 -34.06 -29.85 -3.23
N SER A 468 -35.31 -30.30 -3.28
CA SER A 468 -36.29 -30.36 -2.18
C SER A 468 -36.68 -29.03 -1.50
N ALA A 469 -37.67 -28.33 -2.08
CA ALA A 469 -38.61 -27.54 -1.30
C ALA A 469 -39.86 -28.39 -1.01
N GLY A 470 -40.14 -28.69 0.27
CA GLY A 470 -41.31 -29.50 0.66
C GLY A 470 -41.41 -29.73 2.17
N ALA A 471 -42.65 -29.80 2.68
CA ALA A 471 -43.04 -29.84 4.10
C ALA A 471 -42.55 -28.62 4.94
N ALA A 472 -43.40 -27.65 5.31
CA ALA A 472 -44.61 -27.70 6.16
C ALA A 472 -44.32 -27.65 7.69
N LEU A 473 -44.83 -26.57 8.31
CA LEU A 473 -45.04 -26.43 9.76
C LEU A 473 -45.92 -27.58 10.29
N PRO A 474 -45.74 -28.05 11.54
CA PRO A 474 -46.45 -27.37 12.64
C PRO A 474 -45.78 -27.34 14.03
N ARG A 475 -46.12 -26.28 14.79
CA ARG A 475 -45.95 -26.06 16.25
C ARG A 475 -44.53 -25.78 16.75
#